data_AF-A0A533ZLC4-F1
#
_entry.id   AF-A0A533ZLC4-F1
#
_cell.length_a   1.000
_cell.length_b   1.000
_cell.length_c   1.000
_cell.angle_alpha   90.00
_cell.angle_beta   90.00
_cell.angle_gamma   90.00
#
_symmetry.space_group_name_H-M   'P 1'
#
loop_
_entity.id
_entity.type
_entity.pdbx_description
1 polymer ?
#
loop_
_entity_poly.entity_id
_entity_poly.type
_entity_poly.pdbx_seq_one_letter_code
_entity_poly.pdbx_strand_id
1 'polypeptide(L)'
;MTTAAPPHEVTYLEAISEALDEEMSRDDSVFLLGEDIGPYGGAFRITEGFQKKYGEWFFHSPGLKLVAPSTPYDAKGLLKAAIRDNNPVIYFEHKFLYRRLKAVLPTEDYIVPIGKAEVKRIGRDISVITYGAMVHLALEAADLLAKEGTELEVVDLRTLIPLDKQTIFESVRKTSKAIMLHEDNKTGGIGAEVAALVAEECFDCLDGPILRIAAPDTPVPFSTTLEEFFLPKVVDVVAAARKLAAY
;
A
#
# COMPACT_ATOMS: atom_id res chain seq x y z
N MET A 1 0.86 -42.41 21.65
CA MET A 1 0.15 -41.95 22.85
C MET A 1 0.81 -40.65 23.27
N THR A 2 0.24 -39.51 22.87
CA THR A 2 0.72 -38.18 23.27
C THR A 2 0.30 -37.98 24.73
N THR A 3 1.27 -37.95 25.63
CA THR A 3 1.05 -37.63 27.04
C THR A 3 0.65 -36.17 27.13
N ALA A 4 -0.61 -35.88 27.50
CA ALA A 4 -1.05 -34.53 27.79
C ALA A 4 -0.18 -33.96 28.92
N ALA A 5 0.32 -32.73 28.75
CA ALA A 5 1.07 -32.04 29.79
C ALA A 5 0.20 -31.92 31.06
N PRO A 6 0.79 -32.03 32.27
CA PRO A 6 0.03 -31.86 33.51
C PRO A 6 -0.52 -30.43 33.61
N PRO A 7 -1.72 -30.23 34.19
CA PRO A 7 -2.30 -28.90 34.31
C PRO A 7 -1.40 -27.99 35.14
N HIS A 8 -1.10 -26.80 34.60
CA HIS A 8 -0.28 -25.77 35.22
C HIS A 8 -1.04 -24.44 35.31
N GLU A 9 -0.69 -23.63 36.29
CA GLU A 9 -1.24 -22.28 36.46
C GLU A 9 -0.40 -21.31 35.63
N VAL A 10 -1.06 -20.57 34.74
CA VAL A 10 -0.42 -19.59 33.83
C VAL A 10 -1.09 -18.24 33.97
N THR A 11 -0.32 -17.19 33.72
CA THR A 11 -0.88 -15.85 33.55
C THR A 11 -1.65 -15.74 32.25
N TYR A 12 -2.53 -14.74 32.14
CA TYR A 12 -3.30 -14.47 30.92
C TYR A 12 -2.40 -14.25 29.69
N LEU A 13 -1.21 -13.68 29.91
CA LEU A 13 -0.21 -13.42 28.89
C LEU A 13 0.41 -14.72 28.36
N GLU A 14 0.82 -15.60 29.28
CA GLU A 14 1.40 -16.90 28.96
C GLU A 14 0.38 -17.80 28.26
N ALA A 15 -0.88 -17.80 28.70
CA ALA A 15 -1.94 -18.56 28.05
C ALA A 15 -2.17 -18.14 26.58
N ILE A 16 -2.08 -16.84 26.27
CA ILE A 16 -2.17 -16.34 24.90
C ILE A 16 -0.93 -16.75 24.09
N SER A 17 0.27 -16.60 24.66
CA SER A 17 1.51 -17.00 24.00
C SER A 17 1.51 -18.50 23.67
N GLU A 18 1.13 -19.36 24.61
CA GLU A 18 1.01 -20.81 24.42
C GLU A 18 0.02 -21.16 23.30
N ALA A 19 -1.18 -20.57 23.32
CA ALA A 19 -2.18 -20.82 22.28
C ALA A 19 -1.71 -20.41 20.87
N LEU A 20 -1.01 -19.27 20.77
CA LEU A 20 -0.43 -18.82 19.51
C LEU A 20 0.68 -19.76 19.02
N ASP A 21 1.54 -20.22 19.93
CA ASP A 21 2.62 -21.16 19.62
C ASP A 21 2.09 -22.53 19.15
N GLU A 22 1.05 -23.03 19.82
CA GLU A 22 0.40 -24.31 19.51
C GLU A 22 -0.23 -24.30 18.12
N GLU A 23 -0.97 -23.26 17.78
CA GLU A 23 -1.68 -23.19 16.49
C GLU A 23 -0.73 -22.88 15.33
N MET A 24 0.30 -22.04 15.53
CA MET A 24 1.35 -21.82 14.54
C MET A 24 2.25 -23.05 14.35
N SER A 25 2.44 -23.89 15.38
CA SER A 25 3.16 -25.18 15.25
C SER A 25 2.31 -26.26 14.56
N ARG A 26 0.99 -26.16 14.63
CA ARG A 26 0.05 -27.16 14.13
C ARG A 26 -0.24 -27.00 12.64
N ASP A 27 -0.30 -25.76 12.16
CA ASP A 27 -0.71 -25.43 10.79
C ASP A 27 0.22 -24.37 10.20
N ASP A 28 1.03 -24.78 9.22
CA ASP A 28 1.99 -23.92 8.53
C ASP A 28 1.34 -22.76 7.75
N SER A 29 0.00 -22.73 7.63
CA SER A 29 -0.75 -21.60 7.05
C SER A 29 -1.13 -20.52 8.08
N VAL A 30 -0.94 -20.77 9.37
CA VAL A 30 -1.24 -19.83 10.45
C VAL A 30 -0.01 -18.97 10.74
N PHE A 31 -0.15 -17.65 10.59
CA PHE A 31 0.91 -16.69 10.89
C PHE A 31 0.37 -15.46 11.65
N LEU A 32 1.26 -14.76 12.36
CA LEU A 32 0.94 -13.56 13.14
C LEU A 32 1.43 -12.30 12.44
N LEU A 33 0.59 -11.26 12.42
CA LEU A 33 0.92 -9.95 11.85
C LEU A 33 0.24 -8.83 12.65
N GLY A 34 0.99 -7.78 13.01
CA GLY A 34 0.48 -6.66 13.82
C GLY A 34 1.56 -5.68 14.26
N GLU A 35 1.14 -4.55 14.83
CA GLU A 35 1.99 -3.43 15.28
C GLU A 35 3.01 -3.82 16.37
N ASP A 36 2.68 -4.84 17.19
CA ASP A 36 3.47 -5.28 18.35
C ASP A 36 4.10 -6.67 18.17
N ILE A 37 4.51 -7.01 16.95
CA ILE A 37 5.16 -8.28 16.60
C ILE A 37 6.58 -7.97 16.12
N GLY A 38 7.60 -8.38 16.87
CA GLY A 38 8.99 -8.01 16.59
C GLY A 38 10.02 -8.90 17.30
N PRO A 39 11.34 -8.66 17.09
CA PRO A 39 12.40 -9.50 17.66
C PRO A 39 12.37 -9.62 19.18
N TYR A 40 11.81 -8.60 19.85
CA TYR A 40 11.64 -8.55 21.30
C TYR A 40 10.35 -9.21 21.81
N GLY A 41 9.48 -9.69 20.92
CA GLY A 41 8.19 -10.31 21.27
C GLY A 41 7.02 -9.34 21.49
N GLY A 42 7.17 -8.09 21.07
CA GLY A 42 6.25 -6.99 21.37
C GLY A 42 6.54 -6.29 22.71
N ALA A 43 5.91 -5.16 22.97
CA ALA A 43 6.02 -4.34 24.17
C ALA A 43 5.71 -5.15 25.45
N PHE A 44 4.87 -6.18 25.32
CA PHE A 44 4.49 -7.08 26.40
C PHE A 44 5.10 -8.47 26.28
N ARG A 45 5.97 -8.74 25.31
CA ARG A 45 6.69 -10.02 25.13
C ARG A 45 5.80 -11.25 24.86
N ILE A 46 4.56 -11.05 24.39
CA ILE A 46 3.63 -12.15 24.05
C ILE A 46 4.20 -13.07 22.96
N THR A 47 4.99 -12.54 22.03
CA THR A 47 5.57 -13.29 20.90
C THR A 47 7.09 -13.46 21.01
N GLU A 48 7.62 -13.40 22.23
CA GLU A 48 9.06 -13.50 22.47
C GLU A 48 9.62 -14.83 21.92
N GLY A 49 10.63 -14.75 21.05
CA GLY A 49 11.25 -15.92 20.42
C GLY A 49 10.51 -16.49 19.20
N PHE A 50 9.31 -16.01 18.87
CA PHE A 50 8.52 -16.54 17.74
C PHE A 50 9.18 -16.27 16.40
N GLN A 51 9.84 -15.12 16.21
CA GLN A 51 10.58 -14.85 14.97
C GLN A 51 11.74 -15.84 14.74
N LYS A 52 12.41 -16.24 15.82
CA LYS A 52 13.48 -17.25 15.75
C LYS A 52 12.92 -18.64 15.41
N LYS A 53 11.67 -18.91 15.82
CA LYS A 53 10.99 -20.20 15.65
C LYS A 53 10.27 -20.33 14.30
N TYR A 54 9.63 -19.27 13.83
CA TYR A 54 8.71 -19.26 12.67
C TYR A 54 9.13 -18.32 11.52
N GLY A 55 10.25 -17.61 11.67
CA GLY A 55 10.76 -16.68 10.67
C GLY A 55 10.20 -15.26 10.80
N GLU A 56 10.82 -14.34 10.06
CA GLU A 56 10.42 -12.94 9.99
C GLU A 56 9.42 -12.73 8.83
N TRP A 57 8.18 -12.32 9.12
CA TRP A 57 7.19 -12.03 8.09
C TRP A 57 7.00 -10.53 7.92
N PHE A 58 7.41 -10.05 6.75
CA PHE A 58 7.42 -8.63 6.39
C PHE A 58 6.72 -8.39 5.04
N PHE A 59 6.54 -7.11 4.73
CA PHE A 59 6.06 -6.45 3.50
C PHE A 59 6.70 -6.91 2.16
N HIS A 60 7.55 -7.95 2.15
CA HIS A 60 8.28 -8.43 0.98
C HIS A 60 8.21 -9.97 0.80
N SER A 61 7.30 -10.64 1.53
CA SER A 61 7.21 -12.11 1.53
C SER A 61 6.59 -12.64 0.23
N PRO A 62 7.34 -13.40 -0.60
CA PRO A 62 6.78 -13.99 -1.82
C PRO A 62 5.61 -14.93 -1.50
N GLY A 63 4.53 -14.83 -2.28
CA GLY A 63 3.31 -15.64 -2.10
C GLY A 63 2.13 -14.87 -1.47
N LEU A 64 2.38 -13.72 -0.86
CA LEU A 64 1.34 -12.81 -0.37
C LEU A 64 0.86 -11.87 -1.49
N LYS A 65 -0.45 -11.55 -1.48
CA LYS A 65 -1.02 -10.48 -2.31
C LYS A 65 -1.51 -9.33 -1.44
N LEU A 66 -1.41 -8.11 -1.94
CA LEU A 66 -1.79 -6.90 -1.23
C LEU A 66 -2.53 -5.94 -2.15
N VAL A 67 -3.77 -5.64 -1.79
CA VAL A 67 -4.67 -4.80 -2.59
C VAL A 67 -5.17 -3.60 -1.78
N ALA A 68 -5.27 -2.46 -2.44
CA ALA A 68 -5.61 -1.16 -1.86
C ALA A 68 -6.53 -0.39 -2.83
N PRO A 69 -7.85 -0.69 -2.84
CA PRO A 69 -8.82 -0.02 -3.71
C PRO A 69 -8.95 1.47 -3.43
N SER A 70 -9.20 2.24 -4.49
CA SER A 70 -9.45 3.70 -4.41
C SER A 70 -10.90 4.10 -4.71
N THR A 71 -11.72 3.24 -5.32
CA THR A 71 -13.11 3.55 -5.71
C THR A 71 -14.09 2.50 -5.18
N PRO A 72 -15.41 2.79 -5.10
CA PRO A 72 -16.40 1.78 -4.73
C PRO A 72 -16.44 0.57 -5.68
N TYR A 73 -16.17 0.78 -6.98
CA TYR A 73 -16.09 -0.31 -7.96
C TYR A 73 -14.89 -1.21 -7.69
N ASP A 74 -13.71 -0.63 -7.52
CA ASP A 74 -12.48 -1.36 -7.20
C ASP A 74 -12.59 -2.04 -5.84
N ALA A 75 -13.20 -1.42 -4.85
CA ALA A 75 -13.41 -2.00 -3.52
C ALA A 75 -14.24 -3.28 -3.61
N LYS A 76 -15.45 -3.23 -4.20
CA LYS A 76 -16.28 -4.44 -4.36
C LYS A 76 -15.57 -5.49 -5.21
N GLY A 77 -14.95 -5.09 -6.32
CA GLY A 77 -14.30 -5.99 -7.26
C GLY A 77 -13.07 -6.69 -6.70
N LEU A 78 -12.17 -5.96 -6.04
CA LEU A 78 -10.93 -6.48 -5.45
C LEU A 78 -11.21 -7.27 -4.19
N LEU A 79 -12.21 -6.91 -3.38
CA LEU A 79 -12.58 -7.70 -2.20
C LEU A 79 -13.08 -9.08 -2.63
N LYS A 80 -13.91 -9.13 -3.68
CA LYS A 80 -14.37 -10.39 -4.26
C LYS A 80 -13.22 -11.18 -4.88
N ALA A 81 -12.28 -10.52 -5.55
CA ALA A 81 -11.09 -11.18 -6.08
C ALA A 81 -10.22 -11.76 -4.95
N ALA A 82 -10.01 -11.00 -3.87
CA ALA A 82 -9.25 -11.41 -2.69
C ALA A 82 -9.86 -12.64 -2.01
N ILE A 83 -11.18 -12.64 -1.77
CA ILE A 83 -11.90 -13.78 -1.17
C ILE A 83 -11.86 -15.02 -2.08
N ARG A 84 -11.85 -14.84 -3.40
CA ARG A 84 -11.85 -15.94 -4.38
C ARG A 84 -10.44 -16.43 -4.75
N ASP A 85 -9.38 -15.77 -4.27
CA ASP A 85 -8.01 -16.13 -4.61
C ASP A 85 -7.55 -17.36 -3.81
N ASN A 86 -6.76 -18.24 -4.42
CA ASN A 86 -6.19 -19.41 -3.75
C ASN A 86 -4.93 -19.07 -2.92
N ASN A 87 -4.55 -17.79 -2.83
CA ASN A 87 -3.40 -17.30 -2.07
C ASN A 87 -3.88 -16.32 -0.99
N PRO A 88 -3.12 -16.14 0.11
CA PRO A 88 -3.43 -15.15 1.12
C PRO A 88 -3.39 -13.73 0.52
N VAL A 89 -4.46 -12.95 0.78
CA VAL A 89 -4.60 -11.57 0.30
C VAL A 89 -4.86 -10.63 1.46
N ILE A 90 -3.98 -9.66 1.67
CA ILE A 90 -4.24 -8.51 2.54
C ILE A 90 -5.01 -7.46 1.75
N TYR A 91 -6.19 -7.10 2.26
CA TYR A 91 -7.09 -6.12 1.66
C TYR A 91 -7.14 -4.86 2.53
N PHE A 92 -6.59 -3.75 2.04
CA PHE A 92 -6.60 -2.48 2.77
C PHE A 92 -7.82 -1.63 2.43
N GLU A 93 -8.64 -1.37 3.44
CA GLU A 93 -9.78 -0.47 3.35
C GLU A 93 -9.41 0.93 3.82
N HIS A 94 -9.30 1.86 2.88
CA HIS A 94 -9.04 3.24 3.23
C HIS A 94 -10.30 3.90 3.82
N LYS A 95 -10.44 3.86 5.16
CA LYS A 95 -11.63 4.33 5.92
C LYS A 95 -12.13 5.74 5.57
N PHE A 96 -11.22 6.66 5.19
CA PHE A 96 -11.58 8.02 4.77
C PHE A 96 -12.56 8.03 3.58
N LEU A 97 -12.51 7.02 2.71
CA LEU A 97 -13.28 6.96 1.47
C LEU A 97 -14.72 6.47 1.67
N TYR A 98 -15.00 5.70 2.73
CA TYR A 98 -16.26 4.98 2.93
C TYR A 98 -17.54 5.78 2.71
N ARG A 99 -17.60 7.01 3.25
CA ARG A 99 -18.80 7.85 3.19
C ARG A 99 -18.67 9.02 2.21
N ARG A 100 -17.51 9.17 1.58
CA ARG A 100 -17.20 10.30 0.70
C ARG A 100 -17.48 9.98 -0.76
N LEU A 101 -17.25 8.73 -1.17
CA LEU A 101 -17.43 8.32 -2.56
C LEU A 101 -18.75 7.58 -2.74
N LYS A 102 -19.39 7.83 -3.87
CA LYS A 102 -20.58 7.10 -4.33
C LYS A 102 -20.38 6.73 -5.79
N ALA A 103 -20.77 5.52 -6.16
CA ALA A 103 -20.75 5.07 -7.54
C ALA A 103 -21.98 4.20 -7.82
N VAL A 104 -22.45 4.21 -9.06
CA VAL A 104 -23.41 3.22 -9.56
C VAL A 104 -22.61 1.98 -9.91
N LEU A 105 -22.91 0.86 -9.25
CA LEU A 105 -22.21 -0.40 -9.47
C LEU A 105 -23.01 -1.30 -10.41
N PRO A 106 -22.33 -2.13 -11.24
CA PRO A 106 -23.02 -3.15 -12.01
C PRO A 106 -23.78 -4.14 -11.12
N THR A 107 -24.91 -4.63 -11.63
CA THR A 107 -25.76 -5.60 -10.94
C THR A 107 -25.25 -7.02 -11.11
N GLU A 108 -24.56 -7.30 -12.23
CA GLU A 108 -23.91 -8.56 -12.52
C GLU A 108 -22.73 -8.88 -11.60
N ASP A 109 -22.35 -10.15 -11.56
CA ASP A 109 -21.18 -10.62 -10.82
C ASP A 109 -19.90 -10.20 -11.55
N TYR A 110 -19.06 -9.39 -10.90
CA TYR A 110 -17.74 -9.02 -11.41
C TYR A 110 -16.66 -9.14 -10.34
N ILE A 111 -15.42 -9.24 -10.79
CA ILE A 111 -14.20 -9.07 -10.00
C ILE A 111 -13.32 -8.01 -10.66
N VAL A 112 -12.45 -7.38 -9.90
CA VAL A 112 -11.34 -6.58 -10.45
C VAL A 112 -10.08 -7.43 -10.31
N PRO A 113 -9.31 -7.65 -11.40
CA PRO A 113 -8.13 -8.51 -11.33
C PRO A 113 -7.06 -7.97 -10.36
N ILE A 114 -6.55 -8.83 -9.49
CA ILE A 114 -5.38 -8.54 -8.66
C ILE A 114 -4.14 -8.44 -9.56
N GLY A 115 -3.27 -7.47 -9.28
CA GLY A 115 -2.05 -7.22 -10.05
C GLY A 115 -2.27 -6.42 -11.33
N LYS A 116 -3.39 -5.69 -11.41
CA LYS A 116 -3.68 -4.78 -12.52
C LYS A 116 -3.93 -3.36 -12.03
N ALA A 117 -3.09 -2.43 -12.47
CA ALA A 117 -3.29 -1.00 -12.25
C ALA A 117 -4.35 -0.45 -13.20
N GLU A 118 -4.75 0.80 -12.99
CA GLU A 118 -5.66 1.53 -13.87
C GLU A 118 -5.18 2.98 -14.04
N VAL A 119 -5.14 3.45 -15.29
CA VAL A 119 -4.93 4.87 -15.58
C VAL A 119 -6.26 5.59 -15.37
N LYS A 120 -6.42 6.24 -14.21
CA LYS A 120 -7.64 6.98 -13.83
C LYS A 120 -7.79 8.29 -14.59
N ARG A 121 -6.68 8.85 -15.07
CA ARG A 121 -6.64 10.05 -15.89
C ARG A 121 -5.47 9.98 -16.86
N ILE A 122 -5.73 10.21 -18.13
CA ILE A 122 -4.69 10.30 -19.16
C ILE A 122 -4.01 11.67 -19.06
N GLY A 123 -2.69 11.67 -19.12
CA GLY A 123 -1.86 12.86 -19.24
C GLY A 123 -0.60 12.57 -20.04
N ARG A 124 0.17 13.62 -20.34
CA ARG A 124 1.36 13.53 -21.21
C ARG A 124 2.63 14.09 -20.60
N ASP A 125 2.56 14.84 -19.51
CA ASP A 125 3.72 15.59 -19.02
C ASP A 125 4.38 14.92 -17.80
N ILE A 126 3.59 14.36 -16.88
CA ILE A 126 4.12 13.72 -15.66
C ILE A 126 3.19 12.58 -15.22
N SER A 127 3.75 11.41 -14.90
CA SER A 127 3.03 10.27 -14.30
C SER A 127 3.02 10.38 -12.78
N VAL A 128 1.83 10.43 -12.18
CA VAL A 128 1.61 10.27 -10.73
C VAL A 128 1.14 8.86 -10.45
N ILE A 129 1.97 8.08 -9.76
CA ILE A 129 1.71 6.68 -9.41
C ILE A 129 1.36 6.60 -7.93
N THR A 130 0.18 6.07 -7.63
CA THR A 130 -0.45 6.18 -6.31
C THR A 130 -1.50 5.08 -6.10
N TYR A 131 -2.09 5.01 -4.90
CA TYR A 131 -3.18 4.09 -4.55
C TYR A 131 -4.08 4.69 -3.45
N GLY A 132 -5.17 3.99 -3.10
CA GLY A 132 -6.04 4.39 -1.99
C GLY A 132 -6.59 5.82 -2.12
N ALA A 133 -6.63 6.57 -1.01
CA ALA A 133 -7.17 7.94 -1.04
C ALA A 133 -6.31 8.93 -1.83
N MET A 134 -5.00 8.66 -1.95
CA MET A 134 -4.07 9.53 -2.65
C MET A 134 -4.37 9.63 -4.16
N VAL A 135 -5.11 8.67 -4.74
CA VAL A 135 -5.65 8.77 -6.11
C VAL A 135 -6.50 10.03 -6.29
N HIS A 136 -7.38 10.34 -5.33
CA HIS A 136 -8.29 11.48 -5.42
C HIS A 136 -7.55 12.81 -5.26
N LEU A 137 -6.55 12.82 -4.36
CA LEU A 137 -5.66 13.96 -4.19
C LEU A 137 -4.86 14.24 -5.47
N ALA A 138 -4.33 13.20 -6.13
CA ALA A 138 -3.64 13.32 -7.40
C ALA A 138 -4.55 13.85 -8.53
N LEU A 139 -5.81 13.37 -8.60
CA LEU A 139 -6.79 13.85 -9.56
C LEU A 139 -7.11 15.34 -9.38
N GLU A 140 -7.26 15.79 -8.13
CA GLU A 140 -7.48 17.21 -7.80
C GLU A 140 -6.26 18.06 -8.19
N ALA A 141 -5.04 17.60 -7.88
CA ALA A 141 -3.82 18.29 -8.31
C ALA A 141 -3.71 18.38 -9.84
N ALA A 142 -4.10 17.32 -10.54
CA ALA A 142 -4.12 17.27 -12.00
C ALA A 142 -5.13 18.26 -12.60
N ASP A 143 -6.28 18.51 -11.95
CA ASP A 143 -7.26 19.51 -12.39
C ASP A 143 -6.75 20.95 -12.24
N LEU A 144 -5.97 21.21 -11.20
CA LEU A 144 -5.32 22.50 -11.00
C LEU A 144 -4.24 22.75 -12.05
N LEU A 145 -3.36 21.78 -12.26
CA LEU A 145 -2.22 21.89 -13.19
C LEU A 145 -2.64 21.92 -14.66
N ALA A 146 -3.75 21.27 -15.03
CA ALA A 146 -4.26 21.34 -16.40
C ALA A 146 -4.65 22.77 -16.80
N LYS A 147 -5.08 23.61 -15.84
CA LYS A 147 -5.36 25.05 -16.08
C LYS A 147 -4.09 25.85 -16.37
N GLU A 148 -2.94 25.32 -15.94
CA GLU A 148 -1.61 25.88 -16.17
C GLU A 148 -0.93 25.25 -17.40
N GLY A 149 -1.60 24.32 -18.10
CA GLY A 149 -1.09 23.64 -19.28
C GLY A 149 -0.20 22.42 -18.99
N THR A 150 -0.14 21.95 -17.74
CA THR A 150 0.56 20.70 -17.37
C THR A 150 -0.44 19.57 -17.15
N GLU A 151 -0.33 18.50 -17.92
CA GLU A 151 -1.20 17.33 -17.89
C GLU A 151 -0.57 16.18 -17.11
N LEU A 152 -1.09 15.94 -15.91
CA LEU A 152 -0.73 14.76 -15.12
C LEU A 152 -1.50 13.52 -15.59
N GLU A 153 -0.77 12.43 -15.80
CA GLU A 153 -1.33 11.10 -15.87
C GLU A 153 -1.43 10.52 -14.45
N VAL A 154 -2.61 10.02 -14.05
CA VAL A 154 -2.82 9.44 -12.72
C VAL A 154 -3.01 7.94 -12.85
N VAL A 155 -2.05 7.18 -12.30
CA VAL A 155 -2.05 5.72 -12.26
C VAL A 155 -2.42 5.25 -10.86
N ASP A 156 -3.57 4.59 -10.74
CA ASP A 156 -3.98 3.87 -9.54
C ASP A 156 -3.43 2.45 -9.58
N LEU A 157 -2.53 2.12 -8.66
CA LEU A 157 -1.89 0.81 -8.58
C LEU A 157 -2.91 -0.29 -8.33
N ARG A 158 -3.93 -0.05 -7.49
CA ARG A 158 -4.93 -1.02 -6.97
C ARG A 158 -4.37 -2.22 -6.19
N THR A 159 -3.25 -2.77 -6.64
CA THR A 159 -2.51 -3.88 -6.05
C THR A 159 -1.07 -3.42 -5.84
N LEU A 160 -0.56 -3.53 -4.62
CA LEU A 160 0.84 -3.22 -4.32
C LEU A 160 1.70 -4.48 -4.45
N ILE A 161 1.13 -5.66 -4.24
CA ILE A 161 1.82 -6.95 -4.44
C ILE A 161 0.85 -7.95 -5.10
N PRO A 162 1.17 -8.47 -6.29
CA PRO A 162 2.24 -8.06 -7.20
C PRO A 162 1.96 -6.70 -7.87
N LEU A 163 3.01 -5.91 -8.12
CA LEU A 163 2.90 -4.66 -8.88
C LEU A 163 2.62 -4.92 -10.37
N ASP A 164 1.75 -4.10 -10.95
CA ASP A 164 1.56 -4.05 -12.41
C ASP A 164 2.66 -3.20 -13.07
N LYS A 165 3.87 -3.78 -13.13
CA LYS A 165 5.07 -3.10 -13.67
C LYS A 165 4.84 -2.56 -15.08
N GLN A 166 4.11 -3.30 -15.91
CA GLN A 166 3.86 -2.92 -17.29
C GLN A 166 3.15 -1.56 -17.39
N THR A 167 2.01 -1.41 -16.70
CA THR A 167 1.23 -0.16 -16.71
C THR A 167 2.04 1.02 -16.17
N ILE A 168 2.83 0.79 -15.11
CA ILE A 168 3.73 1.80 -14.54
C ILE A 168 4.75 2.26 -15.58
N PHE A 169 5.45 1.32 -16.21
CA PHE A 169 6.52 1.63 -17.17
C PHE A 169 5.98 2.27 -18.46
N GLU A 170 4.82 1.83 -18.96
CA GLU A 170 4.16 2.44 -20.11
C GLU A 170 3.79 3.90 -19.83
N SER A 171 3.28 4.19 -18.62
CA SER A 171 2.97 5.55 -18.20
C SER A 171 4.22 6.41 -18.12
N VAL A 172 5.27 5.94 -17.43
CA VAL A 172 6.53 6.71 -17.27
C VAL A 172 7.24 6.92 -18.61
N ARG A 173 7.28 5.92 -19.51
CA ARG A 173 7.86 6.09 -20.85
C ARG A 173 7.12 7.12 -21.70
N LYS A 174 5.83 7.30 -21.46
CA LYS A 174 5.01 8.28 -22.18
C LYS A 174 5.23 9.71 -21.67
N THR A 175 5.38 9.87 -20.36
CA THR A 175 5.45 11.21 -19.72
C THR A 175 6.87 11.67 -19.39
N SER A 176 7.83 10.74 -19.39
CA SER A 176 9.24 10.95 -19.08
C SER A 176 9.56 11.48 -17.68
N LYS A 177 8.54 11.69 -16.81
CA LYS A 177 8.70 12.24 -15.47
C LYS A 177 7.73 11.56 -14.51
N ALA A 178 8.16 11.29 -13.29
CA ALA A 178 7.38 10.48 -12.35
C ALA A 178 7.34 11.05 -10.92
N ILE A 179 6.15 10.98 -10.32
CA ILE A 179 5.88 11.30 -8.91
C ILE A 179 5.27 10.07 -8.24
N MET A 180 5.92 9.56 -7.20
CA MET A 180 5.34 8.55 -6.31
C MET A 180 4.60 9.27 -5.19
N LEU A 181 3.32 8.95 -5.01
CA LEU A 181 2.48 9.55 -3.98
C LEU A 181 1.86 8.45 -3.11
N HIS A 182 2.08 8.52 -1.80
CA HIS A 182 1.46 7.63 -0.83
C HIS A 182 1.39 8.26 0.57
N GLU A 183 0.50 7.78 1.43
CA GLU A 183 0.38 8.27 2.81
C GLU A 183 1.30 7.56 3.80
N ASP A 184 1.88 6.43 3.41
CA ASP A 184 2.85 5.70 4.22
C ASP A 184 4.17 6.49 4.35
N ASN A 185 5.01 6.07 5.28
CA ASN A 185 6.33 6.64 5.54
C ASN A 185 7.18 6.68 4.27
N LYS A 186 7.96 7.76 4.13
CA LYS A 186 8.86 7.93 2.98
C LYS A 186 9.92 6.85 2.93
N THR A 187 10.49 6.47 4.07
CA THR A 187 11.50 5.41 4.15
C THR A 187 10.81 4.05 4.23
N GLY A 188 11.19 3.13 3.35
CA GLY A 188 10.63 1.78 3.31
C GLY A 188 9.24 1.65 2.67
N GLY A 189 8.52 2.76 2.46
CA GLY A 189 7.23 2.75 1.77
C GLY A 189 7.33 2.32 0.29
N ILE A 190 6.20 1.89 -0.28
CA ILE A 190 6.13 1.33 -1.65
C ILE A 190 6.66 2.27 -2.74
N GLY A 191 6.61 3.59 -2.52
CA GLY A 191 7.17 4.56 -3.45
C GLY A 191 8.68 4.41 -3.63
N ALA A 192 9.42 3.82 -2.68
CA ALA A 192 10.83 3.52 -2.84
C ALA A 192 11.05 2.35 -3.83
N GLU A 193 10.30 1.26 -3.69
CA GLU A 193 10.36 0.10 -4.58
C GLU A 193 9.98 0.47 -6.01
N VAL A 194 8.87 1.18 -6.21
CA VAL A 194 8.45 1.61 -7.54
C VAL A 194 9.49 2.55 -8.16
N ALA A 195 10.06 3.47 -7.38
CA ALA A 195 11.10 4.36 -7.88
C ALA A 195 12.37 3.61 -8.29
N ALA A 196 12.79 2.60 -7.52
CA ALA A 196 13.92 1.75 -7.88
C ALA A 196 13.67 0.99 -9.19
N LEU A 197 12.51 0.32 -9.30
CA LEU A 197 12.13 -0.42 -10.51
C LEU A 197 12.07 0.47 -11.76
N VAL A 198 11.53 1.68 -11.63
CA VAL A 198 11.49 2.66 -12.74
C VAL A 198 12.91 3.15 -13.07
N ALA A 199 13.75 3.42 -12.08
CA ALA A 199 15.13 3.81 -12.32
C ALA A 199 15.96 2.69 -12.97
N GLU A 200 15.64 1.41 -12.73
CA GLU A 200 16.33 0.28 -13.35
C GLU A 200 15.85 0.03 -14.80
N GLU A 201 14.54 0.09 -15.04
CA GLU A 201 13.92 -0.39 -16.30
C GLU A 201 13.52 0.73 -17.28
N CYS A 202 13.53 1.97 -16.79
CA CYS A 202 13.05 3.16 -17.50
C CYS A 202 14.03 4.34 -17.36
N PHE A 203 15.30 4.12 -16.99
CA PHE A 203 16.28 5.19 -16.81
C PHE A 203 16.37 6.12 -18.03
N ASP A 204 16.49 5.54 -19.22
CA ASP A 204 16.71 6.28 -20.46
C ASP A 204 15.51 7.13 -20.90
N CYS A 205 14.32 6.92 -20.32
CA CYS A 205 13.15 7.75 -20.60
C CYS A 205 12.90 8.80 -19.51
N LEU A 206 13.74 8.93 -18.48
CA LEU A 206 13.55 9.93 -17.42
C LEU A 206 14.25 11.25 -17.77
N ASP A 207 13.45 12.31 -17.94
CA ASP A 207 13.94 13.68 -18.14
C ASP A 207 14.25 14.41 -16.81
N GLY A 208 14.05 13.75 -15.68
CA GLY A 208 14.24 14.32 -14.35
C GLY A 208 14.19 13.27 -13.25
N PRO A 209 14.50 13.65 -12.00
CA PRO A 209 14.48 12.73 -10.88
C PRO A 209 13.07 12.23 -10.59
N ILE A 210 12.93 10.99 -10.11
CA ILE A 210 11.66 10.50 -9.56
C ILE A 210 11.45 11.18 -8.20
N LEU A 211 10.37 11.94 -8.06
CA LEU A 211 10.02 12.58 -6.79
C LEU A 211 9.10 11.68 -5.97
N ARG A 212 9.37 11.57 -4.67
CA ARG A 212 8.54 10.80 -3.72
C ARG A 212 7.91 11.73 -2.70
N ILE A 213 6.57 11.79 -2.71
CA ILE A 213 5.73 12.52 -1.79
C ILE A 213 5.07 11.49 -0.87
N ALA A 214 5.41 11.59 0.42
CA ALA A 214 5.08 10.61 1.43
C ALA A 214 4.98 11.28 2.79
N ALA A 215 4.38 10.59 3.77
CA ALA A 215 4.43 11.05 5.15
C ALA A 215 5.88 11.06 5.67
N PRO A 216 6.19 11.96 6.62
CA PRO A 216 7.50 11.97 7.27
C PRO A 216 7.74 10.68 8.07
N ASP A 217 9.00 10.30 8.27
CA ASP A 217 9.40 9.10 9.00
C ASP A 217 9.25 9.26 10.53
N THR A 218 8.02 9.53 10.96
CA THR A 218 7.64 9.71 12.36
C THR A 218 6.28 9.04 12.61
N PRO A 219 5.92 8.70 13.86
CA PRO A 219 4.57 8.25 14.17
C PRO A 219 3.50 9.27 13.77
N VAL A 220 2.31 8.78 13.38
CA VAL A 220 1.16 9.64 13.09
C VAL A 220 0.79 10.43 14.35
N PRO A 221 0.74 11.77 14.28
CA PRO A 221 0.41 12.58 15.45
C PRO A 221 -1.09 12.51 15.78
N PHE A 222 -1.42 12.53 17.08
CA PHE A 222 -2.81 12.50 17.56
C PHE A 222 -3.57 13.83 17.42
N SER A 223 -2.83 14.94 17.28
CA SER A 223 -3.44 16.28 17.11
C SER A 223 -3.88 16.48 15.67
N THR A 224 -5.12 16.89 15.46
CA THR A 224 -5.67 17.18 14.12
C THR A 224 -4.80 18.16 13.33
N THR A 225 -4.30 19.22 13.96
CA THR A 225 -3.43 20.21 13.29
C THR A 225 -2.10 19.61 12.84
N LEU A 226 -1.55 18.68 13.61
CA LEU A 226 -0.31 18.00 13.24
C LEU A 226 -0.56 16.88 12.22
N GLU A 227 -1.70 16.20 12.30
CA GLU A 227 -2.13 15.19 11.32
C GLU A 227 -2.33 15.85 9.95
N GLU A 228 -2.93 17.03 9.92
CA GLU A 228 -3.03 17.85 8.71
C GLU A 228 -1.65 18.17 8.15
N PHE A 229 -0.61 18.41 8.95
CA PHE A 229 0.75 18.63 8.43
C PHE A 229 1.44 17.32 7.99
N PHE A 230 1.10 16.22 8.64
CA PHE A 230 1.71 14.91 8.43
C PHE A 230 1.32 14.29 7.08
N LEU A 231 0.05 14.40 6.70
CA LEU A 231 -0.46 13.79 5.48
C LEU A 231 -0.10 14.61 4.23
N PRO A 232 0.25 13.95 3.11
CA PRO A 232 0.39 14.62 1.82
C PRO A 232 -0.85 15.43 1.42
N LYS A 233 -0.62 16.53 0.71
CA LYS A 233 -1.67 17.45 0.25
C LYS A 233 -1.57 17.70 -1.25
N VAL A 234 -2.67 18.20 -1.81
CA VAL A 234 -2.74 18.66 -3.21
C VAL A 234 -1.62 19.64 -3.53
N VAL A 235 -1.32 20.57 -2.62
CA VAL A 235 -0.27 21.58 -2.80
C VAL A 235 1.13 20.96 -2.92
N ASP A 236 1.39 19.82 -2.28
CA ASP A 236 2.69 19.14 -2.35
C ASP A 236 2.88 18.51 -3.73
N VAL A 237 1.82 17.90 -4.29
CA VAL A 237 1.82 17.34 -5.65
C VAL A 237 1.99 18.46 -6.69
N VAL A 238 1.27 19.57 -6.54
CA VAL A 238 1.40 20.73 -7.43
C VAL A 238 2.81 21.31 -7.38
N ALA A 239 3.39 21.48 -6.20
CA ALA A 239 4.76 21.98 -6.04
C ALA A 239 5.80 21.03 -6.68
N ALA A 240 5.66 19.73 -6.45
CA ALA A 240 6.53 18.71 -7.04
C ALA A 240 6.42 18.66 -8.58
N ALA A 241 5.20 18.73 -9.11
CA ALA A 241 4.95 18.75 -10.55
C ALA A 241 5.56 19.98 -11.22
N ARG A 242 5.37 21.18 -10.65
CA ARG A 242 6.01 22.40 -11.17
C ARG A 242 7.54 22.32 -11.12
N LYS A 243 8.09 21.73 -10.05
CA LYS A 243 9.54 21.49 -9.95
C LYS A 243 10.02 20.55 -11.07
N LEU A 244 9.28 19.49 -11.38
CA LEU A 244 9.61 18.56 -12.46
C LEU A 244 9.45 19.16 -13.85
N ALA A 245 8.42 19.97 -14.07
CA ALA A 245 8.19 20.66 -15.34
C ALA A 245 9.29 21.68 -15.69
N ALA A 246 10.12 22.08 -14.72
CA ALA A 246 11.22 23.02 -14.90
C ALA A 246 12.59 22.36 -15.20
N TYR A 247 12.67 21.02 -15.21
CA TYR A 247 13.85 20.29 -15.70
C TYR A 247 13.85 20.26 -17.23
#